data_AF-A0A945N6Y4-F1
#
_entry.id   AF-A0A945N6Y4-F1
#
_cell.length_a   1.000
_cell.length_b   1.000
_cell.length_c   1.000
_cell.angle_alpha   90.00
_cell.angle_beta   90.00
_cell.angle_gamma   90.00
#
_symmetry.space_group_name_H-M   'P 1'
#
loop_
_entity.id
_entity.type
_entity.pdbx_description
1 polymer ?
#
loop_
_entity_poly.entity_id
_entity_poly.type
_entity_poly.pdbx_seq_one_letter_code
_entity_poly.pdbx_strand_id
1 'polypeptide(L)'
;MDFFGKRLSGPFTIPSGIVTTATSIIQHFFDEVPEVGVMTTKSIGPDPRQGNREPILSQYAPGNFVNAVGLTNPGMSASAALLATLTIPEDRFLLTSIFGGSLEEYVAVAKCLAPFSDGLELNLSCPHAKGFGMAMGQDPELVFEIIKAVKAAVDIPVIPKLTPNTDRFGDIVRAACDAGADALCAVNTVGPGYTSAYGHPILSNGAGGMSGKGILPIALKCVREIRAVCELPIIGCGGVSSSHDVLAMQDAGASIIGVGSALTGMTTTDIKDYFKVLASPEPSVANTAESKIRYDLDMAFKPVTLIENQTVCDDIVLLTFAEDFQIKPGEFVFLWVPGVGEKPFSVLCDKPLQLVAINVGEFTESLMGLEPGHETYLRGPYGQAVAPLTQQKVIAVAGGTGLAAVYQIARDNPGSQVFTGARTAERLYYLNECRDIASVHVATDDGTAGFSGRVTELLEEYLKTLPSAELKDLVFYNCGPEPMVHAAVAVQNRYAQPHQIFSAIDYLTKCGVGICGACATPDGQRLCVDGPFLNPPKTASTP
;
A
#
# COMPACT_ATOMS: atom_id res chain seq x y z
N MET A 1 -9.50 -2.65 27.46
CA MET A 1 -10.39 -3.84 27.40
C MET A 1 -9.51 -5.07 27.59
N ASP A 2 -9.95 -6.09 28.32
CA ASP A 2 -9.16 -7.33 28.45
C ASP A 2 -9.43 -8.27 27.26
N PHE A 3 -8.37 -8.76 26.63
CA PHE A 3 -8.43 -9.67 25.49
C PHE A 3 -7.27 -10.66 25.58
N PHE A 4 -7.60 -11.93 25.84
CA PHE A 4 -6.63 -13.03 26.00
C PHE A 4 -5.43 -12.72 26.92
N GLY A 5 -5.71 -12.15 28.09
CA GLY A 5 -4.68 -11.85 29.10
C GLY A 5 -3.95 -10.52 28.88
N LYS A 6 -4.25 -9.77 27.82
CA LYS A 6 -3.74 -8.42 27.60
C LYS A 6 -4.81 -7.36 27.86
N ARG A 7 -4.42 -6.27 28.52
CA ARG A 7 -5.26 -5.07 28.63
C ARG A 7 -4.99 -4.16 27.44
N LEU A 8 -5.83 -4.27 26.42
CA LEU A 8 -5.69 -3.51 25.19
C LEU A 8 -5.90 -2.01 25.41
N SER A 9 -5.09 -1.22 24.73
CA SER A 9 -5.14 0.24 24.66
C SER A 9 -6.38 0.81 24.00
N GLY A 10 -6.94 0.08 23.03
CA GLY A 10 -8.12 0.52 22.29
C GLY A 10 -8.88 -0.65 21.66
N PRO A 11 -10.15 -0.42 21.27
CA PRO A 11 -11.06 -1.47 20.83
C PRO A 11 -10.96 -1.79 19.34
N PHE A 12 -10.04 -1.17 18.60
CA PHE A 12 -9.99 -1.30 17.15
C PHE A 12 -8.98 -2.34 16.69
N THR A 13 -9.28 -2.91 15.52
CA THR A 13 -8.32 -3.62 14.69
C THR A 13 -8.33 -3.07 13.27
N ILE A 14 -7.22 -3.25 12.57
CA ILE A 14 -7.20 -3.14 11.12
C ILE A 14 -7.34 -4.57 10.55
N PRO A 15 -8.38 -4.87 9.75
CA PRO A 15 -8.60 -6.21 9.21
C PRO A 15 -7.43 -6.68 8.34
N SER A 16 -7.17 -8.00 8.35
CA SER A 16 -6.09 -8.61 7.56
C SER A 16 -6.03 -8.10 6.11
N GLY A 17 -4.82 -7.70 5.71
CA GLY A 17 -4.51 -7.29 4.34
C GLY A 17 -4.89 -5.86 3.99
N ILE A 18 -5.28 -5.07 4.99
CA ILE A 18 -5.49 -3.63 4.88
C ILE A 18 -4.39 -2.92 5.67
N VAL A 19 -3.61 -2.05 5.05
CA VAL A 19 -2.52 -1.22 5.63
C VAL A 19 -1.37 -2.00 6.27
N THR A 20 -1.63 -3.00 7.10
CA THR A 20 -0.70 -3.81 7.90
C THR A 20 -0.11 -4.99 7.11
N THR A 21 0.42 -4.73 5.91
CA THR A 21 1.04 -5.79 5.08
C THR A 21 2.55 -5.89 5.20
N ALA A 22 3.20 -4.93 5.86
CA ALA A 22 4.64 -4.91 6.09
C ALA A 22 4.93 -4.61 7.56
N THR A 23 6.08 -5.06 8.06
CA THR A 23 6.43 -4.90 9.48
C THR A 23 6.74 -3.46 9.85
N SER A 24 7.29 -2.65 8.95
CA SER A 24 7.55 -1.22 9.21
C SER A 24 6.27 -0.45 9.55
N ILE A 25 5.21 -0.65 8.76
CA ILE A 25 3.92 -0.01 9.04
C ILE A 25 3.21 -0.64 10.25
N ILE A 26 3.35 -1.95 10.49
CA ILE A 26 2.84 -2.55 11.74
C ILE A 26 3.51 -1.91 12.97
N GLN A 27 4.84 -1.75 12.94
CA GLN A 27 5.59 -1.10 14.02
C GLN A 27 5.15 0.36 14.20
N HIS A 28 5.00 1.11 13.11
CA HIS A 28 4.48 2.47 13.15
C HIS A 28 3.12 2.55 13.88
N PHE A 29 2.20 1.63 13.60
CA PHE A 29 0.90 1.61 14.27
C PHE A 29 1.00 1.26 15.76
N PHE A 30 1.90 0.35 16.15
CA PHE A 30 2.17 0.08 17.56
C PHE A 30 2.65 1.33 18.29
N ASP A 31 3.56 2.07 17.67
CA ASP A 31 4.22 3.23 18.26
C ASP A 31 3.29 4.47 18.31
N GLU A 32 2.50 4.70 17.26
CA GLU A 32 1.87 5.99 17.01
C GLU A 32 0.33 6.00 17.06
N VAL A 33 -0.35 4.84 17.02
CA VAL A 33 -1.82 4.75 16.92
C VAL A 33 -2.41 3.89 18.04
N PRO A 34 -2.48 4.40 19.29
CA PRO A 34 -2.85 3.60 20.46
C PRO A 34 -4.30 3.11 20.46
N GLU A 35 -5.19 3.73 19.70
CA GLU A 35 -6.59 3.30 19.61
C GLU A 35 -6.75 1.94 18.93
N VAL A 36 -5.74 1.51 18.16
CA VAL A 36 -5.71 0.21 17.49
C VAL A 36 -5.01 -0.82 18.39
N GLY A 37 -5.79 -1.47 19.25
CA GLY A 37 -5.29 -2.44 20.22
C GLY A 37 -4.92 -3.81 19.62
N VAL A 38 -5.53 -4.20 18.49
CA VAL A 38 -5.26 -5.49 17.83
C VAL A 38 -4.73 -5.26 16.42
N MET A 39 -3.51 -5.74 16.13
CA MET A 39 -2.91 -5.64 14.81
C MET A 39 -2.99 -6.94 14.04
N THR A 40 -3.82 -6.94 13.00
CA THR A 40 -3.98 -8.12 12.13
C THR A 40 -3.05 -8.03 10.94
N THR A 41 -2.17 -9.02 10.75
CA THR A 41 -1.25 -9.05 9.59
C THR A 41 -1.99 -9.37 8.29
N LYS A 42 -1.32 -9.22 7.14
CA LYS A 42 -1.73 -9.93 5.92
C LYS A 42 -1.78 -11.45 6.17
N SER A 43 -2.74 -12.15 5.55
CA SER A 43 -2.77 -13.61 5.58
C SER A 43 -1.51 -14.23 4.95
N ILE A 44 -0.80 -15.05 5.72
CA ILE A 44 0.46 -15.70 5.33
C ILE A 44 0.21 -17.19 5.06
N GLY A 45 0.83 -17.71 4.00
CA GLY A 45 0.74 -19.12 3.63
C GLY A 45 2.08 -19.84 3.77
N PRO A 46 2.17 -21.12 3.39
CA PRO A 46 3.41 -21.89 3.46
C PRO A 46 4.48 -21.26 2.57
N ASP A 47 4.15 -21.04 1.30
CA ASP A 47 5.07 -20.55 0.27
C ASP A 47 4.82 -19.09 -0.13
N PRO A 48 5.86 -18.39 -0.64
CA PRO A 48 5.69 -17.06 -1.21
C PRO A 48 4.66 -17.03 -2.33
N ARG A 49 3.79 -16.01 -2.32
CA ARG A 49 2.80 -15.76 -3.38
C ARG A 49 2.94 -14.35 -3.90
N GLN A 50 3.02 -14.21 -5.23
CA GLN A 50 2.99 -12.91 -5.90
C GLN A 50 1.58 -12.28 -5.88
N GLY A 51 0.55 -13.13 -5.90
CA GLY A 51 -0.84 -12.70 -6.02
C GLY A 51 -1.26 -12.47 -7.47
N ASN A 52 -2.42 -11.83 -7.66
CA ASN A 52 -2.91 -11.49 -9.00
C ASN A 52 -2.15 -10.28 -9.55
N ARG A 53 -2.07 -10.19 -10.89
CA ARG A 53 -1.56 -8.99 -11.56
C ARG A 53 -2.52 -7.81 -11.40
N GLU A 54 -2.00 -6.60 -11.38
CA GLU A 54 -2.81 -5.38 -11.31
C GLU A 54 -3.59 -5.13 -12.62
N PRO A 55 -4.76 -4.46 -12.61
CA PRO A 55 -5.44 -3.89 -11.44
C PRO A 55 -6.04 -4.95 -10.51
N ILE A 56 -5.79 -4.80 -9.21
CA ILE A 56 -6.27 -5.70 -8.14
C ILE A 56 -7.33 -5.04 -7.24
N LEU A 57 -7.67 -3.79 -7.48
CA LEU A 57 -8.61 -3.01 -6.68
C LEU A 57 -9.36 -2.04 -7.59
N SER A 58 -10.67 -1.97 -7.42
CA SER A 58 -11.55 -1.01 -8.09
C SER A 58 -12.61 -0.49 -7.13
N GLN A 59 -13.18 0.66 -7.43
CA GLN A 59 -14.28 1.26 -6.68
C GLN A 59 -15.57 1.12 -7.50
N TYR A 60 -16.62 0.52 -6.92
CA TYR A 60 -17.93 0.35 -7.59
C TYR A 60 -18.95 1.42 -7.17
N ALA A 61 -18.70 2.07 -6.03
CA ALA A 61 -19.41 3.26 -5.56
C ALA A 61 -18.51 3.99 -4.54
N PRO A 62 -18.72 5.29 -4.26
CA PRO A 62 -17.94 6.03 -3.27
C PRO A 62 -17.84 5.27 -1.93
N GLY A 63 -16.62 5.06 -1.43
CA GLY A 63 -16.34 4.31 -0.20
C GLY A 63 -16.60 2.80 -0.26
N ASN A 64 -16.77 2.24 -1.47
CA ASN A 64 -17.11 0.85 -1.71
C ASN A 64 -16.26 0.21 -2.81
N PHE A 65 -15.60 -0.90 -2.49
CA PHE A 65 -14.50 -1.43 -3.29
C PHE A 65 -14.67 -2.91 -3.62
N VAL A 66 -14.17 -3.31 -4.79
CA VAL A 66 -13.98 -4.70 -5.19
C VAL A 66 -12.48 -4.97 -5.27
N ASN A 67 -12.01 -6.07 -4.65
CA ASN A 67 -10.58 -6.41 -4.64
C ASN A 67 -10.33 -7.86 -5.06
N ALA A 68 -9.20 -8.08 -5.74
CA ALA A 68 -8.72 -9.39 -6.16
C ALA A 68 -7.19 -9.46 -5.98
N VAL A 69 -6.71 -9.38 -4.73
CA VAL A 69 -5.26 -9.33 -4.44
C VAL A 69 -4.54 -10.67 -4.70
N GLY A 70 -5.21 -11.80 -4.48
CA GLY A 70 -4.61 -13.13 -4.71
C GLY A 70 -3.66 -13.62 -3.60
N LEU A 71 -3.85 -13.17 -2.35
CA LEU A 71 -3.06 -13.60 -1.19
C LEU A 71 -1.54 -13.35 -1.34
N THR A 72 -1.11 -12.21 -1.90
CA THR A 72 0.30 -11.81 -1.92
C THR A 72 0.89 -11.85 -0.51
N ASN A 73 1.95 -12.64 -0.31
CA ASN A 73 2.67 -12.76 0.96
C ASN A 73 4.06 -13.40 0.71
N PRO A 74 5.05 -13.22 1.62
CA PRO A 74 6.41 -13.72 1.40
C PRO A 74 6.61 -15.19 1.85
N GLY A 75 5.54 -15.89 2.25
CA GLY A 75 5.62 -17.24 2.81
C GLY A 75 5.97 -17.25 4.31
N MET A 76 5.74 -18.37 4.98
CA MET A 76 5.84 -18.46 6.44
C MET A 76 7.26 -18.21 6.96
N SER A 77 8.29 -18.72 6.28
CA SER A 77 9.68 -18.61 6.76
C SER A 77 10.20 -17.17 6.72
N ALA A 78 9.97 -16.46 5.61
CA ALA A 78 10.36 -15.06 5.51
C ALA A 78 9.48 -14.17 6.42
N SER A 79 8.19 -14.49 6.55
CA SER A 79 7.31 -13.78 7.47
C SER A 79 7.74 -13.95 8.93
N ALA A 80 8.15 -15.15 9.35
CA ALA A 80 8.67 -15.39 10.70
C ALA A 80 9.89 -14.49 11.00
N ALA A 81 10.84 -14.40 10.07
CA ALA A 81 12.01 -13.54 10.20
C ALA A 81 11.63 -12.06 10.31
N LEU A 82 10.64 -11.60 9.52
CA LEU A 82 10.14 -10.23 9.58
C LEU A 82 9.39 -9.96 10.89
N LEU A 83 8.48 -10.84 11.32
CA LEU A 83 7.70 -10.67 12.55
C LEU A 83 8.61 -10.66 13.79
N ALA A 84 9.71 -11.42 13.77
CA ALA A 84 10.70 -11.40 14.83
C ALA A 84 11.38 -10.04 15.04
N THR A 85 11.29 -9.10 14.09
CA THR A 85 11.83 -7.74 14.24
C THR A 85 10.87 -6.77 14.92
N LEU A 86 9.60 -7.16 15.14
CA LEU A 86 8.61 -6.30 15.77
C LEU A 86 8.85 -6.19 17.27
N THR A 87 8.73 -4.98 17.79
CA THR A 87 8.61 -4.73 19.23
C THR A 87 7.14 -4.52 19.55
N ILE A 88 6.49 -5.55 20.11
CA ILE A 88 5.05 -5.55 20.41
C ILE A 88 4.85 -4.98 21.83
N PRO A 89 4.15 -3.85 22.00
CA PRO A 89 3.83 -3.31 23.32
C PRO A 89 2.93 -4.25 24.14
N GLU A 90 3.03 -4.20 25.47
CA GLU A 90 2.24 -5.06 26.39
C GLU A 90 0.72 -4.85 26.26
N ASP A 91 0.30 -3.64 25.88
CA ASP A 91 -1.09 -3.22 25.69
C ASP A 91 -1.56 -3.36 24.22
N ARG A 92 -0.81 -4.09 23.39
CA ARG A 92 -1.15 -4.43 22.00
C ARG A 92 -1.18 -5.94 21.78
N PHE A 93 -1.98 -6.36 20.82
CA PHE A 93 -2.14 -7.77 20.45
C PHE A 93 -1.83 -7.97 18.96
N LEU A 94 -0.77 -8.73 18.65
CA LEU A 94 -0.44 -9.12 17.27
C LEU A 94 -1.22 -10.38 16.87
N LEU A 95 -2.19 -10.20 15.97
CA LEU A 95 -3.00 -11.26 15.39
C LEU A 95 -2.48 -11.64 14.00
N THR A 96 -1.71 -12.72 13.91
CA THR A 96 -1.14 -13.13 12.63
C THR A 96 -2.17 -13.92 11.82
N SER A 97 -2.60 -13.36 10.70
CA SER A 97 -3.54 -14.02 9.78
C SER A 97 -2.82 -15.08 8.97
N ILE A 98 -3.39 -16.27 8.85
CA ILE A 98 -2.80 -17.41 8.13
C ILE A 98 -3.80 -18.06 7.18
N PHE A 99 -3.30 -18.71 6.13
CA PHE A 99 -4.09 -19.55 5.25
C PHE A 99 -3.31 -20.80 4.82
N GLY A 100 -4.03 -21.84 4.40
CA GLY A 100 -3.47 -23.07 3.85
C GLY A 100 -4.40 -23.69 2.80
N GLY A 101 -3.83 -24.52 1.93
CA GLY A 101 -4.55 -25.34 0.95
C GLY A 101 -4.97 -26.72 1.47
N SER A 102 -4.46 -27.13 2.64
CA SER A 102 -4.84 -28.35 3.37
C SER A 102 -4.68 -28.17 4.88
N LEU A 103 -5.19 -29.11 5.68
CA LEU A 103 -5.01 -29.11 7.15
C LEU A 103 -3.53 -29.10 7.54
N GLU A 104 -2.70 -29.88 6.84
CA GLU A 104 -1.26 -29.97 7.09
C GLU A 104 -0.58 -28.62 6.85
N GLU A 105 -0.96 -27.91 5.80
CA GLU A 105 -0.45 -26.57 5.52
C GLU A 105 -0.87 -25.57 6.61
N TYR A 106 -2.13 -25.57 7.05
CA TYR A 106 -2.59 -24.71 8.16
C TYR A 106 -1.78 -24.97 9.44
N VAL A 107 -1.60 -26.24 9.80
CA VAL A 107 -0.83 -26.63 11.00
C VAL A 107 0.64 -26.24 10.87
N ALA A 108 1.25 -26.42 9.69
CA ALA A 108 2.64 -26.06 9.46
C ALA A 108 2.87 -24.54 9.61
N VAL A 109 2.02 -23.74 8.97
CA VAL A 109 2.09 -22.27 9.05
C VAL A 109 1.82 -21.80 10.48
N ALA A 110 0.81 -22.36 11.15
CA ALA A 110 0.49 -22.03 12.53
C ALA A 110 1.68 -22.26 13.48
N LYS A 111 2.30 -23.45 13.42
CA LYS A 111 3.48 -23.76 14.24
C LYS A 111 4.67 -22.84 13.95
N CYS A 112 4.86 -22.45 12.69
CA CYS A 112 5.96 -21.58 12.30
C CYS A 112 5.79 -20.15 12.82
N LEU A 113 4.56 -19.62 12.85
CA LEU A 113 4.30 -18.21 13.14
C LEU A 113 3.84 -17.96 14.58
N ALA A 114 3.31 -18.97 15.27
CA ALA A 114 2.87 -18.85 16.66
C ALA A 114 3.93 -18.29 17.63
N PRO A 115 5.22 -18.65 17.53
CA PRO A 115 6.25 -18.10 18.44
C PRO A 115 6.44 -16.58 18.36
N PHE A 116 5.95 -15.94 17.29
CA PHE A 116 6.11 -14.50 17.03
C PHE A 116 4.76 -13.76 17.05
N SER A 117 3.70 -14.41 17.55
CA SER A 117 2.33 -13.89 17.47
C SER A 117 1.63 -14.03 18.83
N ASP A 118 0.75 -13.10 19.16
CA ASP A 118 -0.11 -13.22 20.34
C ASP A 118 -1.33 -14.12 20.08
N GLY A 119 -1.75 -14.24 18.81
CA GLY A 119 -2.81 -15.13 18.36
C GLY A 119 -2.78 -15.32 16.85
N LEU A 120 -3.56 -16.29 16.35
CA LEU A 120 -3.68 -16.60 14.92
C LEU A 120 -5.09 -16.34 14.42
N GLU A 121 -5.23 -15.62 13.30
CA GLU A 121 -6.50 -15.52 12.56
C GLU A 121 -6.50 -16.55 11.40
N LEU A 122 -7.50 -17.44 11.35
CA LEU A 122 -7.62 -18.40 10.24
C LEU A 122 -8.43 -17.81 9.11
N ASN A 123 -7.78 -17.49 7.99
CA ASN A 123 -8.48 -17.03 6.79
C ASN A 123 -9.01 -18.22 5.98
N LEU A 124 -10.28 -18.58 6.22
CA LEU A 124 -10.95 -19.73 5.59
C LEU A 124 -11.53 -19.44 4.19
N SER A 125 -11.26 -18.27 3.61
CA SER A 125 -11.85 -17.87 2.32
C SER A 125 -11.14 -18.42 1.08
N CYS A 126 -10.09 -19.23 1.24
CA CYS A 126 -9.26 -19.70 0.12
C CYS A 126 -10.07 -20.60 -0.84
N PRO A 127 -10.17 -20.26 -2.15
CA PRO A 127 -10.95 -21.02 -3.13
C PRO A 127 -10.21 -22.22 -3.75
N HIS A 128 -8.94 -22.45 -3.40
CA HIS A 128 -8.07 -23.42 -4.09
C HIS A 128 -7.65 -24.60 -3.20
N ALA A 129 -8.57 -25.13 -2.41
CA ALA A 129 -8.39 -26.42 -1.76
C ALA A 129 -8.40 -27.52 -2.84
N LYS A 130 -7.32 -28.30 -2.99
CA LYS A 130 -7.32 -29.45 -3.90
C LYS A 130 -8.43 -30.42 -3.44
N GLY A 131 -9.45 -30.63 -4.29
CA GLY A 131 -10.50 -31.64 -4.09
C GLY A 131 -11.85 -31.13 -3.57
N PHE A 132 -11.95 -29.88 -3.14
CA PHE A 132 -13.20 -29.32 -2.59
C PHE A 132 -13.57 -28.06 -3.37
N GLY A 133 -14.47 -28.18 -4.34
CA GLY A 133 -14.90 -27.11 -5.26
C GLY A 133 -15.71 -25.96 -4.63
N MET A 134 -15.57 -25.73 -3.32
CA MET A 134 -16.20 -24.65 -2.56
C MET A 134 -15.16 -24.01 -1.63
N ALA A 135 -15.29 -22.72 -1.33
CA ALA A 135 -14.40 -22.06 -0.38
C ALA A 135 -14.48 -22.78 0.98
N MET A 136 -13.34 -23.17 1.55
CA MET A 136 -13.28 -24.02 2.76
C MET A 136 -14.17 -23.52 3.90
N GLY A 137 -14.26 -22.20 4.05
CA GLY A 137 -15.09 -21.54 5.05
C GLY A 137 -16.61 -21.61 4.84
N GLN A 138 -17.10 -22.29 3.80
CA GLN A 138 -18.54 -22.53 3.57
C GLN A 138 -18.99 -23.93 4.00
N ASP A 139 -18.04 -24.82 4.32
CA ASP A 139 -18.31 -26.19 4.77
C ASP A 139 -18.07 -26.30 6.29
N PRO A 140 -19.13 -26.50 7.11
CA PRO A 140 -18.99 -26.63 8.56
C PRO A 140 -18.05 -27.76 9.00
N GLU A 141 -18.03 -28.90 8.29
CA GLU A 141 -17.18 -30.04 8.68
C GLU A 141 -15.71 -29.67 8.49
N LEU A 142 -15.36 -29.09 7.34
CA LEU A 142 -14.00 -28.66 7.07
C LEU A 142 -13.55 -27.51 7.98
N VAL A 143 -14.45 -26.56 8.29
CA VAL A 143 -14.19 -25.52 9.29
C VAL A 143 -13.84 -26.13 10.64
N PHE A 144 -14.63 -27.11 11.10
CA PHE A 144 -14.39 -27.80 12.36
C PHE A 144 -13.02 -28.49 12.36
N GLU A 145 -12.71 -29.26 11.31
CA GLU A 145 -11.47 -30.00 11.19
C GLU A 145 -10.23 -29.11 11.19
N ILE A 146 -10.25 -28.00 10.41
CA ILE A 146 -9.14 -27.04 10.34
C ILE A 146 -8.90 -26.40 11.71
N ILE A 147 -9.95 -25.88 12.36
CA ILE A 147 -9.81 -25.21 13.66
C ILE A 147 -9.29 -26.20 14.71
N LYS A 148 -9.86 -27.40 14.78
CA LYS A 148 -9.45 -28.42 15.73
C LYS A 148 -8.00 -28.84 15.54
N ALA A 149 -7.56 -29.01 14.29
CA ALA A 149 -6.18 -29.37 13.98
C ALA A 149 -5.20 -28.25 14.40
N VAL A 150 -5.52 -26.99 14.13
CA VAL A 150 -4.67 -25.85 14.52
C VAL A 150 -4.66 -25.67 16.03
N LYS A 151 -5.81 -25.73 16.72
CA LYS A 151 -5.92 -25.67 18.19
C LYS A 151 -5.11 -26.76 18.89
N ALA A 152 -5.00 -27.96 18.29
CA ALA A 152 -4.17 -29.03 18.83
C ALA A 152 -2.66 -28.82 18.59
N ALA A 153 -2.28 -27.87 17.73
CA ALA A 153 -0.91 -27.64 17.30
C ALA A 153 -0.23 -26.44 17.96
N VAL A 154 -0.99 -25.52 18.57
CA VAL A 154 -0.48 -24.28 19.16
C VAL A 154 -1.18 -23.96 20.48
N ASP A 155 -0.48 -23.26 21.38
CA ASP A 155 -1.01 -22.86 22.69
C ASP A 155 -1.60 -21.44 22.71
N ILE A 156 -1.38 -20.65 21.65
CA ILE A 156 -1.93 -19.29 21.50
C ILE A 156 -3.38 -19.30 20.96
N PRO A 157 -4.17 -18.24 21.19
CA PRO A 157 -5.54 -18.12 20.69
C PRO A 157 -5.66 -18.30 19.17
N VAL A 158 -6.71 -19.00 18.72
CA VAL A 158 -7.07 -19.25 17.32
C VAL A 158 -8.44 -18.66 17.03
N ILE A 159 -8.49 -17.77 16.04
CA ILE A 159 -9.64 -16.92 15.71
C ILE A 159 -10.01 -17.14 14.23
N PRO A 160 -10.96 -18.01 13.88
CA PRO A 160 -11.37 -18.17 12.49
C PRO A 160 -12.10 -16.91 11.97
N LYS A 161 -11.74 -16.48 10.75
CA LYS A 161 -12.40 -15.40 10.03
C LYS A 161 -13.46 -15.93 9.08
N LEU A 162 -14.72 -15.66 9.41
CA LEU A 162 -15.88 -16.23 8.75
C LEU A 162 -16.28 -15.46 7.49
N THR A 163 -16.70 -16.20 6.46
CA THR A 163 -17.21 -15.65 5.21
C THR A 163 -18.72 -15.43 5.32
N PRO A 164 -19.27 -14.30 4.82
CA PRO A 164 -20.71 -14.08 4.75
C PRO A 164 -21.34 -14.74 3.51
N ASN A 165 -20.53 -15.30 2.61
CA ASN A 165 -20.97 -15.84 1.32
C ASN A 165 -21.50 -17.28 1.47
N THR A 166 -22.51 -17.47 2.32
CA THR A 166 -23.09 -18.77 2.63
C THR A 166 -24.47 -18.57 3.25
N ASP A 167 -25.40 -19.48 2.97
CA ASP A 167 -26.71 -19.58 3.62
C ASP A 167 -26.66 -20.37 4.94
N ARG A 168 -25.54 -21.06 5.21
CA ARG A 168 -25.31 -21.90 6.40
C ARG A 168 -24.46 -21.20 7.47
N PHE A 169 -24.50 -19.88 7.55
CA PHE A 169 -23.63 -19.10 8.43
C PHE A 169 -23.69 -19.56 9.89
N GLY A 170 -24.89 -19.78 10.44
CA GLY A 170 -25.07 -20.30 11.80
C GLY A 170 -24.50 -21.71 12.04
N ASP A 171 -24.50 -22.60 11.03
CA ASP A 171 -23.86 -23.92 11.14
C ASP A 171 -22.33 -23.79 11.23
N ILE A 172 -21.75 -22.89 10.43
CA ILE A 172 -20.31 -22.61 10.43
C ILE A 172 -19.88 -22.03 11.79
N VAL A 173 -20.70 -21.14 12.38
CA VAL A 173 -20.45 -20.61 13.72
C VAL A 173 -20.44 -21.74 14.76
N ARG A 174 -21.46 -22.61 14.75
CA ARG A 174 -21.52 -23.77 15.67
C ARG A 174 -20.30 -24.67 15.51
N ALA A 175 -19.94 -25.02 14.27
CA ALA A 175 -18.77 -25.83 13.98
C ALA A 175 -17.47 -25.19 14.50
N ALA A 176 -17.30 -23.87 14.34
CA ALA A 176 -16.15 -23.17 14.86
C ALA A 176 -16.08 -23.18 16.39
N CYS A 177 -17.22 -23.01 17.08
CA CYS A 177 -17.31 -23.10 18.53
C CYS A 177 -17.00 -24.53 19.02
N ASP A 178 -17.61 -25.55 18.42
CA ASP A 178 -17.44 -26.96 18.79
C ASP A 178 -16.00 -27.44 18.57
N ALA A 179 -15.29 -26.86 17.59
CA ALA A 179 -13.88 -27.12 17.33
C ALA A 179 -12.92 -26.45 18.34
N GLY A 180 -13.44 -25.55 19.18
CA GLY A 180 -12.67 -24.87 20.22
C GLY A 180 -12.02 -23.55 19.79
N ALA A 181 -12.63 -22.81 18.85
CA ALA A 181 -12.20 -21.43 18.57
C ALA A 181 -12.24 -20.56 19.83
N ASP A 182 -11.24 -19.69 20.02
CA ASP A 182 -11.13 -18.84 21.21
C ASP A 182 -11.91 -17.52 21.06
N ALA A 183 -12.06 -17.06 19.82
CA ALA A 183 -12.89 -15.92 19.40
C ALA A 183 -13.31 -16.11 17.95
N LEU A 184 -14.21 -15.28 17.43
CA LEU A 184 -14.64 -15.31 16.03
C LEU A 184 -14.44 -13.95 15.36
N CYS A 185 -13.95 -13.94 14.13
CA CYS A 185 -13.82 -12.72 13.33
C CYS A 185 -14.86 -12.74 12.20
N ALA A 186 -15.69 -11.71 12.10
CA ALA A 186 -16.74 -11.65 11.09
C ALA A 186 -17.01 -10.21 10.63
N VAL A 187 -17.02 -9.88 9.34
CA VAL A 187 -16.97 -10.79 8.19
C VAL A 187 -15.79 -10.52 7.26
N ASN A 188 -15.42 -11.53 6.48
CA ASN A 188 -14.64 -11.34 5.26
C ASN A 188 -15.49 -10.63 4.17
N THR A 189 -14.91 -10.33 3.01
CA THR A 189 -15.61 -9.65 1.91
C THR A 189 -16.84 -10.40 1.40
N VAL A 190 -17.85 -9.67 0.93
CA VAL A 190 -19.04 -10.20 0.26
C VAL A 190 -18.75 -10.41 -1.23
N GLY A 191 -19.44 -11.30 -1.94
CA GLY A 191 -19.42 -11.34 -3.40
C GLY A 191 -19.41 -12.74 -4.01
N PRO A 192 -18.91 -12.88 -5.26
CA PRO A 192 -18.06 -11.91 -5.98
C PRO A 192 -18.79 -10.66 -6.51
N GLY A 193 -18.04 -9.57 -6.67
CA GLY A 193 -18.44 -8.37 -7.40
C GLY A 193 -17.61 -8.16 -8.68
N TYR A 194 -18.10 -7.31 -9.58
CA TYR A 194 -17.54 -7.08 -10.91
C TYR A 194 -17.48 -5.58 -11.21
N THR A 195 -16.42 -5.15 -11.89
CA THR A 195 -16.21 -3.75 -12.29
C THR A 195 -15.59 -3.69 -13.68
N SER A 196 -16.07 -2.75 -14.51
CA SER A 196 -15.60 -2.55 -15.88
C SER A 196 -15.47 -1.07 -16.21
N ALA A 197 -14.49 -0.73 -17.04
CA ALA A 197 -14.33 0.59 -17.63
C ALA A 197 -14.06 0.43 -19.13
N TYR A 198 -14.69 1.27 -19.95
CA TYR A 198 -14.51 1.27 -21.41
C TYR A 198 -14.70 -0.10 -22.08
N GLY A 199 -15.63 -0.92 -21.56
CA GLY A 199 -15.91 -2.26 -22.09
C GLY A 199 -14.95 -3.36 -21.60
N HIS A 200 -13.96 -3.02 -20.79
CA HIS A 200 -12.97 -3.96 -20.27
C HIS A 200 -13.18 -4.22 -18.77
N PRO A 201 -13.03 -5.48 -18.29
CA PRO A 201 -12.94 -5.76 -16.86
C PRO A 201 -11.75 -5.03 -16.25
N ILE A 202 -11.96 -4.33 -15.12
CA ILE A 202 -10.87 -3.62 -14.44
C ILE A 202 -9.98 -4.62 -13.69
N LEU A 203 -10.58 -5.54 -12.93
CA LEU A 203 -9.81 -6.55 -12.21
C LEU A 203 -9.23 -7.55 -13.20
N SER A 204 -7.92 -7.78 -13.12
CA SER A 204 -7.22 -8.74 -14.01
C SER A 204 -7.80 -10.16 -13.95
N ASN A 205 -8.30 -10.56 -12.77
CA ASN A 205 -8.97 -11.84 -12.54
C ASN A 205 -10.50 -11.79 -12.78
N GLY A 206 -11.01 -10.68 -13.33
CA GLY A 206 -12.41 -10.46 -13.70
C GLY A 206 -13.38 -10.17 -12.56
N ALA A 207 -13.20 -10.77 -11.39
CA ALA A 207 -14.10 -10.63 -10.23
C ALA A 207 -13.33 -10.57 -8.91
N GLY A 208 -13.98 -10.04 -7.86
CA GLY A 208 -13.33 -9.89 -6.56
C GLY A 208 -14.29 -9.76 -5.37
N GLY A 209 -13.72 -9.68 -4.17
CA GLY A 209 -14.46 -9.47 -2.93
C GLY A 209 -14.87 -8.02 -2.73
N MET A 210 -16.15 -7.80 -2.44
CA MET A 210 -16.77 -6.52 -2.15
C MET A 210 -16.61 -6.14 -0.68
N SER A 211 -16.25 -4.88 -0.45
CA SER A 211 -16.07 -4.26 0.86
C SER A 211 -16.56 -2.82 0.85
N GLY A 212 -16.43 -2.13 1.99
CA GLY A 212 -16.91 -0.76 2.16
C GLY A 212 -18.23 -0.66 2.89
N LYS A 213 -18.77 0.56 2.97
CA LYS A 213 -19.99 0.87 3.74
C LYS A 213 -21.18 -0.01 3.34
N GLY A 214 -21.27 -0.39 2.06
CA GLY A 214 -22.34 -1.20 1.49
C GLY A 214 -22.49 -2.59 2.09
N ILE A 215 -21.44 -3.14 2.73
CA ILE A 215 -21.53 -4.47 3.39
C ILE A 215 -21.87 -4.38 4.88
N LEU A 216 -21.96 -3.19 5.47
CA LEU A 216 -22.23 -3.01 6.91
C LEU A 216 -23.51 -3.74 7.38
N PRO A 217 -24.66 -3.68 6.67
CA PRO A 217 -25.86 -4.39 7.10
C PRO A 217 -25.68 -5.92 7.16
N ILE A 218 -24.92 -6.48 6.21
CA ILE A 218 -24.60 -7.91 6.17
C ILE A 218 -23.69 -8.27 7.36
N ALA A 219 -22.67 -7.45 7.62
CA ALA A 219 -21.75 -7.66 8.73
C ALA A 219 -22.48 -7.61 10.08
N LEU A 220 -23.37 -6.63 10.31
CA LEU A 220 -24.18 -6.54 11.53
C LEU A 220 -25.09 -7.76 11.72
N LYS A 221 -25.72 -8.27 10.64
CA LYS A 221 -26.51 -9.50 10.68
C LYS A 221 -25.65 -10.69 11.14
N CYS A 222 -24.48 -10.87 10.53
CA CYS A 222 -23.56 -11.96 10.88
C CYS A 222 -23.08 -11.88 12.33
N VAL A 223 -22.72 -10.69 12.83
CA VAL A 223 -22.28 -10.51 14.23
C VAL A 223 -23.40 -10.88 15.21
N ARG A 224 -24.65 -10.47 14.93
CA ARG A 224 -25.82 -10.86 15.75
C ARG A 224 -26.08 -12.37 15.71
N GLU A 225 -25.92 -13.00 14.55
CA GLU A 225 -26.05 -14.45 14.42
C GLU A 225 -24.97 -15.19 15.21
N ILE A 226 -23.73 -14.69 15.24
CA ILE A 226 -22.68 -15.27 16.10
C ILE A 226 -23.06 -15.17 17.57
N ARG A 227 -23.48 -13.98 18.01
CA ARG A 227 -23.86 -13.74 19.41
C ARG A 227 -25.07 -14.58 19.83
N ALA A 228 -25.98 -14.90 18.92
CA ALA A 228 -27.11 -15.79 19.19
C ALA A 228 -26.70 -17.26 19.38
N VAL A 229 -25.49 -17.65 18.96
CA VAL A 229 -24.98 -19.03 19.05
C VAL A 229 -24.01 -19.21 20.20
N CYS A 230 -23.15 -18.23 20.49
CA CYS A 230 -22.12 -18.36 21.51
C CYS A 230 -21.74 -17.03 22.18
N GLU A 231 -21.06 -17.13 23.32
CA GLU A 231 -20.60 -15.96 24.08
C GLU A 231 -19.13 -15.58 23.82
N LEU A 232 -18.46 -16.24 22.87
CA LEU A 232 -17.06 -15.96 22.55
C LEU A 232 -16.85 -14.48 22.18
N PRO A 233 -15.65 -13.92 22.42
CA PRO A 233 -15.30 -12.60 21.91
C PRO A 233 -15.44 -12.54 20.39
N ILE A 234 -15.93 -11.41 19.87
CA ILE A 234 -16.15 -11.23 18.43
C ILE A 234 -15.32 -10.05 17.92
N ILE A 235 -14.55 -10.27 16.86
CA ILE A 235 -13.93 -9.21 16.05
C ILE A 235 -14.90 -8.87 14.91
N GLY A 236 -15.65 -7.78 15.05
CA GLY A 236 -16.65 -7.34 14.08
C GLY A 236 -16.05 -6.45 12.99
N CYS A 237 -16.03 -6.93 11.74
CA CYS A 237 -15.48 -6.25 10.56
C CYS A 237 -16.56 -6.08 9.49
N GLY A 238 -16.53 -4.94 8.78
CA GLY A 238 -17.31 -4.74 7.55
C GLY A 238 -18.05 -3.41 7.54
N GLY A 239 -17.59 -2.48 6.71
CA GLY A 239 -18.28 -1.21 6.45
C GLY A 239 -18.32 -0.19 7.59
N VAL A 240 -17.58 -0.40 8.67
CA VAL A 240 -17.44 0.56 9.78
C VAL A 240 -16.65 1.79 9.31
N SER A 241 -17.23 2.97 9.48
CA SER A 241 -16.69 4.25 8.99
C SER A 241 -16.98 5.46 9.90
N SER A 242 -17.73 5.25 10.98
CA SER A 242 -18.21 6.31 11.88
C SER A 242 -18.38 5.79 13.30
N SER A 243 -18.42 6.67 14.29
CA SER A 243 -18.67 6.29 15.69
C SER A 243 -20.05 5.64 15.87
N HIS A 244 -21.04 6.01 15.04
CA HIS A 244 -22.34 5.34 15.03
C HIS A 244 -22.24 3.88 14.55
N ASP A 245 -21.43 3.59 13.53
CA ASP A 245 -21.19 2.22 13.08
C ASP A 245 -20.46 1.39 14.14
N VAL A 246 -19.55 2.02 14.90
CA VAL A 246 -18.84 1.39 16.03
C VAL A 246 -19.85 0.96 17.10
N LEU A 247 -20.74 1.87 17.51
CA LEU A 247 -21.81 1.55 18.47
C LEU A 247 -22.72 0.45 17.93
N ALA A 248 -23.12 0.52 16.65
CA ALA A 248 -23.97 -0.51 16.05
C ALA A 248 -23.31 -1.91 16.05
N MET A 249 -21.99 -1.97 15.83
CA MET A 249 -21.24 -3.23 15.92
C MET A 249 -21.14 -3.74 17.36
N GLN A 250 -20.92 -2.85 18.33
CA GLN A 250 -20.91 -3.21 19.76
C GLN A 250 -22.29 -3.74 20.19
N ASP A 251 -23.37 -3.04 19.83
CA ASP A 251 -24.76 -3.44 20.09
C ASP A 251 -25.11 -4.78 19.41
N ALA A 252 -24.49 -5.09 18.27
CA ALA A 252 -24.62 -6.39 17.62
C ALA A 252 -23.90 -7.52 18.38
N GLY A 253 -22.94 -7.20 19.25
CA GLY A 253 -22.20 -8.14 20.08
C GLY A 253 -20.69 -8.20 19.80
N ALA A 254 -20.14 -7.30 18.99
CA ALA A 254 -18.71 -7.22 18.73
C ALA A 254 -17.92 -6.66 19.92
N SER A 255 -16.78 -7.27 20.21
CA SER A 255 -15.86 -6.86 21.27
C SER A 255 -14.71 -6.00 20.73
N ILE A 256 -14.19 -6.36 19.56
CA ILE A 256 -13.17 -5.59 18.82
C ILE A 256 -13.76 -5.18 17.48
N ILE A 257 -13.51 -3.95 17.03
CA ILE A 257 -14.12 -3.38 15.82
C ILE A 257 -13.07 -3.21 14.72
N GLY A 258 -13.30 -3.88 13.59
CA GLY A 258 -12.44 -3.87 12.42
C GLY A 258 -12.76 -2.74 11.44
N VAL A 259 -11.76 -1.89 11.20
CA VAL A 259 -11.87 -0.73 10.30
C VAL A 259 -10.94 -0.92 9.10
N GLY A 260 -11.52 -1.19 7.94
CA GLY A 260 -10.80 -1.51 6.71
C GLY A 260 -10.93 -0.42 5.64
N SER A 261 -11.89 -0.57 4.72
CA SER A 261 -12.08 0.28 3.54
C SER A 261 -12.22 1.78 3.83
N ALA A 262 -12.62 2.16 5.05
CA ALA A 262 -12.68 3.55 5.50
C ALA A 262 -11.33 4.27 5.45
N LEU A 263 -10.22 3.53 5.56
CA LEU A 263 -8.85 4.05 5.58
C LEU A 263 -8.30 4.40 4.18
N THR A 264 -9.09 4.16 3.12
CA THR A 264 -8.65 4.36 1.74
C THR A 264 -8.42 5.85 1.46
N GLY A 265 -7.26 6.18 0.90
CA GLY A 265 -6.88 7.56 0.54
C GLY A 265 -6.45 8.45 1.72
N MET A 266 -6.46 7.94 2.96
CA MET A 266 -5.96 8.67 4.12
C MET A 266 -4.43 8.57 4.22
N THR A 267 -3.77 9.70 4.52
CA THR A 267 -2.35 9.70 4.90
C THR A 267 -2.15 8.92 6.20
N THR A 268 -0.90 8.56 6.51
CA THR A 268 -0.58 7.86 7.76
C THR A 268 -0.90 8.73 8.99
N THR A 269 -0.71 10.05 8.88
CA THR A 269 -1.14 11.01 9.91
C THR A 269 -2.66 11.10 10.03
N ASP A 270 -3.39 11.13 8.90
CA ASP A 270 -4.85 11.20 8.92
C ASP A 270 -5.48 9.96 9.57
N ILE A 271 -4.89 8.77 9.37
CA ILE A 271 -5.38 7.55 10.03
C ILE A 271 -5.27 7.68 11.55
N LYS A 272 -4.14 8.18 12.07
CA LYS A 272 -3.96 8.41 13.51
C LYS A 272 -5.04 9.34 14.06
N ASP A 273 -5.30 10.45 13.39
CA ASP A 273 -6.32 11.41 13.83
C ASP A 273 -7.75 10.88 13.63
N TYR A 274 -7.97 10.06 12.61
CA TYR A 274 -9.25 9.41 12.37
C TYR A 274 -9.59 8.42 13.50
N PHE A 275 -8.66 7.57 13.91
CA PHE A 275 -8.91 6.63 15.01
C PHE A 275 -9.13 7.32 16.36
N LYS A 276 -8.41 8.41 16.66
CA LYS A 276 -8.68 9.25 17.85
C LYS A 276 -10.13 9.75 17.89
N VAL A 277 -10.62 10.25 16.76
CA VAL A 277 -12.00 10.74 16.65
C VAL A 277 -12.99 9.58 16.71
N LEU A 278 -12.70 8.46 16.05
CA LEU A 278 -13.55 7.27 16.03
C LEU A 278 -13.70 6.64 17.43
N ALA A 279 -12.67 6.73 18.26
CA ALA A 279 -12.67 6.26 19.65
C ALA A 279 -13.48 7.15 20.62
N SER A 280 -13.85 8.37 20.21
CA SER A 280 -14.46 9.35 21.10
C SER A 280 -15.86 8.88 21.57
N PRO A 281 -16.14 8.90 22.88
CA PRO A 281 -17.40 8.41 23.45
C PRO A 281 -18.57 9.39 23.31
N GLU A 282 -18.34 10.64 22.86
CA GLU A 282 -19.40 11.65 22.76
C GLU A 282 -20.03 11.72 21.36
N PRO A 283 -21.31 11.35 21.19
CA PRO A 283 -22.05 11.52 19.93
C PRO A 283 -22.28 13.01 19.56
N SER A 284 -22.03 13.93 20.50
CA SER A 284 -22.27 15.38 20.39
C SER A 284 -21.27 16.09 19.47
N VAL A 285 -20.10 15.48 19.21
CA VAL A 285 -19.14 15.96 18.22
C VAL A 285 -19.56 15.48 16.83
N ALA A 286 -20.69 16.02 16.34
CA ALA A 286 -21.21 15.92 14.97
C ALA A 286 -20.47 14.92 14.04
N ASN A 287 -20.63 13.61 14.23
CA ASN A 287 -20.01 12.50 13.46
C ASN A 287 -18.75 12.88 12.64
N THR A 288 -17.75 13.49 13.28
CA THR A 288 -16.61 14.08 12.56
C THR A 288 -15.66 13.01 12.02
N ALA A 289 -15.75 11.78 12.52
CA ALA A 289 -15.04 10.63 11.97
C ALA A 289 -15.41 10.41 10.50
N GLU A 290 -16.70 10.38 10.17
CA GLU A 290 -17.15 10.15 8.79
C GLU A 290 -16.74 11.29 7.86
N SER A 291 -16.61 12.52 8.38
CA SER A 291 -16.12 13.67 7.61
C SER A 291 -14.66 13.55 7.17
N LYS A 292 -13.87 12.66 7.79
CA LYS A 292 -12.49 12.36 7.39
C LYS A 292 -12.43 11.31 6.26
N ILE A 293 -13.53 10.63 5.96
CA ILE A 293 -13.57 9.60 4.91
C ILE A 293 -13.46 10.27 3.54
N ARG A 294 -12.57 9.72 2.70
CA ARG A 294 -12.35 10.17 1.33
C ARG A 294 -13.39 9.58 0.37
N TYR A 295 -14.66 9.96 0.52
CA TYR A 295 -15.71 9.60 -0.45
C TYR A 295 -15.51 10.28 -1.81
N ASP A 296 -14.70 11.33 -1.87
CA ASP A 296 -14.25 12.06 -3.06
C ASP A 296 -13.09 11.37 -3.81
N LEU A 297 -12.57 10.25 -3.29
CA LEU A 297 -11.47 9.54 -3.92
C LEU A 297 -11.87 9.01 -5.30
N ASP A 298 -11.29 9.62 -6.34
CA ASP A 298 -11.49 9.22 -7.73
C ASP A 298 -10.53 8.10 -8.13
N MET A 299 -11.07 6.90 -8.34
CA MET A 299 -10.35 5.75 -8.91
C MET A 299 -10.76 5.48 -10.36
N ALA A 300 -11.51 6.39 -11.00
CA ALA A 300 -11.94 6.22 -12.38
C ALA A 300 -10.76 6.34 -13.34
N PHE A 301 -10.85 5.58 -14.42
CA PHE A 301 -9.93 5.65 -15.54
C PHE A 301 -10.38 6.74 -16.51
N LYS A 302 -9.42 7.48 -17.07
CA LYS A 302 -9.60 8.48 -18.12
C LYS A 302 -8.83 8.01 -19.37
N PRO A 303 -9.41 8.06 -20.57
CA PRO A 303 -8.74 7.62 -21.77
C PRO A 303 -7.63 8.59 -22.14
N VAL A 304 -6.52 8.05 -22.64
CA VAL A 304 -5.43 8.80 -23.27
C VAL A 304 -4.96 8.07 -24.52
N THR A 305 -4.67 8.82 -25.56
CA THR A 305 -4.29 8.30 -26.88
C THR A 305 -2.81 8.46 -27.06
N LEU A 306 -2.07 7.35 -27.22
CA LEU A 306 -0.64 7.42 -27.52
C LEU A 306 -0.43 8.06 -28.90
N ILE A 307 0.35 9.12 -29.00
CA ILE A 307 0.67 9.77 -30.28
C ILE A 307 2.12 9.53 -30.71
N GLU A 308 3.00 9.22 -29.76
CA GLU A 308 4.40 8.92 -30.05
C GLU A 308 4.95 7.92 -29.03
N ASN A 309 5.70 6.94 -29.55
CA ASN A 309 6.45 5.96 -28.78
C ASN A 309 7.92 6.07 -29.22
N GLN A 310 8.71 6.81 -28.47
CA GLN A 310 10.10 7.11 -28.80
C GLN A 310 11.04 6.20 -28.00
N THR A 311 11.75 5.31 -28.69
CA THR A 311 12.84 4.54 -28.09
C THR A 311 14.02 5.47 -27.77
N VAL A 312 14.42 5.51 -26.50
CA VAL A 312 15.63 6.22 -26.04
C VAL A 312 16.84 5.32 -26.21
N CYS A 313 16.75 4.09 -25.69
CA CYS A 313 17.73 3.02 -25.86
C CYS A 313 17.03 1.66 -25.75
N ASP A 314 17.78 0.56 -25.80
CA ASP A 314 17.25 -0.81 -25.88
C ASP A 314 16.17 -1.16 -24.84
N ASP A 315 16.21 -0.53 -23.67
CA ASP A 315 15.29 -0.78 -22.55
C ASP A 315 14.57 0.49 -22.05
N ILE A 316 14.65 1.64 -22.75
CA ILE A 316 14.00 2.88 -22.32
C ILE A 316 13.12 3.44 -23.43
N VAL A 317 11.89 3.80 -23.08
CA VAL A 317 10.91 4.40 -23.97
C VAL A 317 10.29 5.65 -23.37
N LEU A 318 10.06 6.65 -24.21
CA LEU A 318 9.29 7.85 -23.90
C LEU A 318 7.95 7.79 -24.65
N LEU A 319 6.86 7.89 -23.90
CA LEU A 319 5.49 7.80 -24.39
C LEU A 319 4.87 9.20 -24.35
N THR A 320 4.45 9.72 -25.48
CA THR A 320 3.72 11.00 -25.58
C THR A 320 2.26 10.71 -25.92
N PHE A 321 1.33 11.31 -25.16
CA PHE A 321 -0.11 11.18 -25.36
C PHE A 321 -0.72 12.47 -25.93
N ALA A 322 -1.89 12.37 -26.57
CA ALA A 322 -2.57 13.52 -27.16
C ALA A 322 -3.12 14.49 -26.11
N GLU A 323 -3.45 13.98 -24.94
CA GLU A 323 -4.13 14.69 -23.87
C GLU A 323 -3.14 15.38 -22.92
N ASP A 324 -3.56 16.52 -22.37
CA ASP A 324 -2.96 17.09 -21.16
C ASP A 324 -3.47 16.33 -19.93
N PHE A 325 -2.69 16.34 -18.84
CA PHE A 325 -3.13 15.76 -17.58
C PHE A 325 -2.92 16.71 -16.41
N GLN A 326 -3.96 16.95 -15.60
CA GLN A 326 -3.82 17.81 -14.42
C GLN A 326 -3.07 17.06 -13.32
N ILE A 327 -1.82 17.46 -13.07
CA ILE A 327 -0.95 16.89 -12.05
C ILE A 327 -0.03 17.97 -11.47
N LYS A 328 0.37 17.80 -10.22
CA LYS A 328 1.35 18.65 -9.54
C LYS A 328 2.69 17.90 -9.35
N PRO A 329 3.82 18.61 -9.25
CA PRO A 329 5.10 17.97 -8.94
C PRO A 329 5.03 17.12 -7.67
N GLY A 330 5.53 15.89 -7.71
CA GLY A 330 5.44 14.93 -6.60
C GLY A 330 4.21 14.02 -6.62
N GLU A 331 3.22 14.31 -7.45
CA GLU A 331 2.14 13.37 -7.72
C GLU A 331 2.52 12.40 -8.84
N PHE A 332 1.82 11.27 -8.93
CA PHE A 332 2.01 10.26 -9.96
C PHE A 332 0.67 9.66 -10.42
N VAL A 333 0.68 8.95 -11.54
CA VAL A 333 -0.50 8.32 -12.15
C VAL A 333 -0.33 6.82 -12.27
N PHE A 334 -1.43 6.08 -12.44
CA PHE A 334 -1.38 4.70 -12.92
C PHE A 334 -1.76 4.65 -14.38
N LEU A 335 -0.88 4.10 -15.22
CA LEU A 335 -1.19 3.75 -16.61
C LEU A 335 -1.73 2.33 -16.65
N TRP A 336 -2.90 2.17 -17.25
CA TRP A 336 -3.59 0.91 -17.48
C TRP A 336 -3.71 0.63 -18.97
N VAL A 337 -3.24 -0.55 -19.35
CA VAL A 337 -3.44 -1.13 -20.69
C VAL A 337 -4.34 -2.36 -20.52
N PRO A 338 -5.58 -2.34 -21.01
CA PRO A 338 -6.50 -3.45 -20.82
C PRO A 338 -5.92 -4.78 -21.30
N GLY A 339 -6.12 -5.84 -20.52
CA GLY A 339 -5.58 -7.17 -20.80
C GLY A 339 -4.09 -7.35 -20.44
N VAL A 340 -3.33 -6.27 -20.23
CA VAL A 340 -1.91 -6.33 -19.83
C VAL A 340 -1.76 -6.05 -18.33
N GLY A 341 -2.34 -4.94 -17.85
CA GLY A 341 -2.33 -4.58 -16.43
C GLY A 341 -2.16 -3.08 -16.19
N GLU A 342 -1.81 -2.69 -14.97
CA GLU A 342 -1.50 -1.29 -14.64
C GLU A 342 -0.19 -1.14 -13.85
N LYS A 343 0.51 -0.01 -14.02
CA LYS A 343 1.66 0.37 -13.20
C LYS A 343 1.69 1.87 -12.91
N PRO A 344 2.27 2.28 -11.76
CA PRO A 344 2.46 3.68 -11.42
C PRO A 344 3.59 4.31 -12.25
N PHE A 345 3.43 5.56 -12.66
CA PHE A 345 4.42 6.37 -13.36
C PHE A 345 4.45 7.79 -12.81
N SER A 346 5.65 8.29 -12.57
CA SER A 346 5.89 9.73 -12.48
C SER A 346 5.64 10.36 -13.85
N VAL A 347 4.93 11.49 -13.86
CA VAL A 347 4.67 12.21 -15.11
C VAL A 347 5.88 13.07 -15.47
N LEU A 348 6.48 12.82 -16.62
CA LEU A 348 7.62 13.59 -17.12
C LEU A 348 7.19 15.00 -17.54
N CYS A 349 6.13 15.10 -18.35
CA CYS A 349 5.51 16.36 -18.75
C CYS A 349 3.99 16.22 -18.69
N ASP A 350 3.28 17.26 -18.27
CA ASP A 350 1.82 17.26 -18.17
C ASP A 350 1.13 17.84 -19.42
N LYS A 351 1.88 18.50 -20.32
CA LYS A 351 1.38 19.19 -21.53
C LYS A 351 2.37 19.16 -22.71
N PRO A 352 2.15 18.29 -23.72
CA PRO A 352 1.26 17.15 -23.66
C PRO A 352 1.73 16.16 -22.58
N LEU A 353 0.85 15.24 -22.16
CA LEU A 353 1.24 14.21 -21.21
C LEU A 353 2.38 13.35 -21.77
N GLN A 354 3.45 13.21 -20.99
CA GLN A 354 4.57 12.34 -21.29
C GLN A 354 4.97 11.47 -20.11
N LEU A 355 5.20 10.19 -20.39
CA LEU A 355 5.68 9.19 -19.43
C LEU A 355 7.00 8.58 -19.95
N VAL A 356 7.83 8.08 -19.04
CA VAL A 356 9.03 7.31 -19.37
C VAL A 356 8.97 5.96 -18.69
N ALA A 357 9.36 4.91 -19.40
CA ALA A 357 9.42 3.55 -18.87
C ALA A 357 10.80 2.94 -19.11
N ILE A 358 11.32 2.23 -18.10
CA ILE A 358 12.41 1.26 -18.25
C ILE A 358 11.80 -0.12 -18.32
N ASN A 359 12.25 -0.94 -19.26
CA ASN A 359 11.80 -2.30 -19.41
C ASN A 359 12.34 -3.21 -18.29
N VAL A 360 11.46 -3.56 -17.34
CA VAL A 360 11.77 -4.40 -16.18
C VAL A 360 10.82 -5.60 -16.02
N GLY A 361 9.91 -5.81 -16.98
CA GLY A 361 8.97 -6.92 -16.97
C GLY A 361 7.82 -6.76 -17.96
N GLU A 362 6.88 -7.71 -17.91
CA GLU A 362 5.81 -7.88 -18.91
C GLU A 362 5.00 -6.61 -19.23
N PHE A 363 4.66 -5.80 -18.21
CA PHE A 363 3.89 -4.58 -18.46
C PHE A 363 4.72 -3.55 -19.25
N THR A 364 5.96 -3.28 -18.82
CA THR A 364 6.83 -2.32 -19.50
C THR A 364 7.33 -2.84 -20.84
N GLU A 365 7.50 -4.16 -21.00
CA GLU A 365 7.78 -4.79 -22.30
C GLU A 365 6.66 -4.50 -23.30
N SER A 366 5.40 -4.62 -22.87
CA SER A 366 4.25 -4.25 -23.70
C SER A 366 4.23 -2.77 -24.08
N LEU A 367 4.79 -1.88 -23.24
CA LEU A 367 4.89 -0.45 -23.57
C LEU A 367 5.97 -0.18 -24.63
N MET A 368 7.06 -0.94 -24.64
CA MET A 368 8.11 -0.81 -25.66
C MET A 368 7.57 -1.01 -27.08
N GLY A 369 6.56 -1.88 -27.23
CA GLY A 369 5.95 -2.23 -28.52
C GLY A 369 4.61 -1.54 -28.82
N LEU A 370 4.20 -0.55 -28.03
CA LEU A 370 2.88 0.07 -28.17
C LEU A 370 2.84 1.04 -29.36
N GLU A 371 1.94 0.82 -30.32
CA GLU A 371 1.85 1.65 -31.53
C GLU A 371 1.09 2.97 -31.29
N PRO A 372 1.49 4.10 -31.90
CA PRO A 372 0.69 5.31 -31.92
C PRO A 372 -0.74 5.07 -32.42
N GLY A 373 -1.71 5.73 -31.79
CA GLY A 373 -3.14 5.53 -31.98
C GLY A 373 -3.76 4.55 -30.99
N HIS A 374 -2.95 3.83 -30.19
CA HIS A 374 -3.47 2.94 -29.15
C HIS A 374 -4.10 3.75 -28.01
N GLU A 375 -5.34 3.41 -27.65
CA GLU A 375 -6.02 3.97 -26.49
C GLU A 375 -5.57 3.24 -25.23
N THR A 376 -5.05 3.99 -24.27
CA THR A 376 -4.72 3.50 -22.92
C THR A 376 -5.46 4.36 -21.90
N TYR A 377 -5.36 4.03 -20.62
CA TYR A 377 -6.14 4.74 -19.61
C TYR A 377 -5.32 5.10 -18.39
N LEU A 378 -5.63 6.24 -17.78
CA LEU A 378 -4.98 6.73 -16.58
C LEU A 378 -5.95 6.87 -15.43
N ARG A 379 -5.49 6.57 -14.22
CA ARG A 379 -6.17 6.98 -12.98
C ARG A 379 -5.20 7.71 -12.06
N GLY A 380 -5.72 8.61 -11.23
CA GLY A 380 -4.96 9.53 -10.39
C GLY A 380 -5.37 10.98 -10.61
N PRO A 381 -4.58 11.96 -10.12
CA PRO A 381 -3.26 11.79 -9.49
C PRO A 381 -3.30 11.12 -8.11
N TYR A 382 -2.19 10.49 -7.73
CA TYR A 382 -1.93 9.92 -6.40
C TYR A 382 -0.63 10.49 -5.81
N GLY A 383 -0.38 10.21 -4.53
CA GLY A 383 0.73 10.80 -3.79
C GLY A 383 0.35 12.17 -3.20
N GLN A 384 1.37 12.99 -2.94
CA GLN A 384 1.22 14.34 -2.43
C GLN A 384 2.07 15.27 -3.27
N ALA A 385 1.49 16.40 -3.63
CA ALA A 385 2.23 17.46 -4.28
C ALA A 385 3.34 17.98 -3.36
N VAL A 386 4.51 18.24 -3.94
CA VAL A 386 5.58 18.96 -3.28
C VAL A 386 5.09 20.38 -2.97
N ALA A 387 5.35 20.84 -1.75
CA ALA A 387 4.98 22.19 -1.34
C ALA A 387 5.71 23.24 -2.21
N PRO A 388 5.06 24.35 -2.60
CA PRO A 388 5.72 25.42 -3.33
C PRO A 388 6.93 25.96 -2.56
N LEU A 389 8.07 26.09 -3.24
CA LEU A 389 9.29 26.66 -2.66
C LEU A 389 9.42 28.11 -3.11
N THR A 390 9.23 29.06 -2.19
CA THR A 390 9.21 30.49 -2.54
C THR A 390 10.55 31.19 -2.34
N GLN A 391 11.49 30.57 -1.60
CA GLN A 391 12.79 31.18 -1.28
C GLN A 391 13.98 30.22 -1.36
N GLN A 392 13.72 28.91 -1.46
CA GLN A 392 14.77 27.90 -1.49
C GLN A 392 15.22 27.62 -2.93
N LYS A 393 16.51 27.33 -3.09
CA LYS A 393 17.08 26.89 -4.37
C LYS A 393 17.01 25.37 -4.46
N VAL A 394 16.32 24.88 -5.48
CA VAL A 394 16.13 23.44 -5.70
C VAL A 394 17.37 22.80 -6.33
N ILE A 395 17.81 21.70 -5.75
CA ILE A 395 18.77 20.76 -6.31
C ILE A 395 18.04 19.44 -6.57
N ALA A 396 17.68 19.20 -7.83
CA ALA A 396 17.09 17.96 -8.29
C ALA A 396 18.20 16.97 -8.64
N VAL A 397 18.21 15.78 -8.03
CA VAL A 397 19.20 14.72 -8.29
C VAL A 397 18.48 13.48 -8.81
N ALA A 398 18.79 13.09 -10.04
CA ALA A 398 18.08 12.06 -10.78
C ALA A 398 18.99 10.95 -11.29
N GLY A 399 18.44 9.75 -11.40
CA GLY A 399 19.04 8.64 -12.14
C GLY A 399 17.97 7.71 -12.69
N GLY A 400 18.23 7.12 -13.87
CA GLY A 400 17.25 6.27 -14.56
C GLY A 400 15.96 7.02 -14.92
N THR A 401 14.81 6.44 -14.61
CA THR A 401 13.48 7.07 -14.77
C THR A 401 13.22 8.20 -13.76
N GLY A 402 14.08 8.37 -12.75
CA GLY A 402 13.91 9.37 -11.69
C GLY A 402 13.90 10.82 -12.19
N LEU A 403 14.42 11.09 -13.39
CA LEU A 403 14.35 12.41 -14.02
C LEU A 403 12.89 12.85 -14.20
N ALA A 404 11.97 11.94 -14.54
CA ALA A 404 10.56 12.26 -14.68
C ALA A 404 9.92 12.79 -13.39
N ALA A 405 10.33 12.28 -12.23
CA ALA A 405 9.78 12.72 -10.95
C ALA A 405 10.27 14.13 -10.55
N VAL A 406 11.51 14.49 -10.93
CA VAL A 406 12.12 15.76 -10.51
C VAL A 406 12.07 16.86 -11.57
N TYR A 407 11.79 16.52 -12.83
CA TYR A 407 11.70 17.50 -13.92
C TYR A 407 10.64 18.57 -13.64
N GLN A 408 9.42 18.17 -13.27
CA GLN A 408 8.36 19.13 -12.96
C GLN A 408 8.71 19.99 -11.74
N ILE A 409 9.38 19.41 -10.74
CA ILE A 409 9.86 20.16 -9.58
C ILE A 409 10.86 21.23 -10.04
N ALA A 410 11.82 20.88 -10.89
CA ALA A 410 12.78 21.85 -11.42
C ALA A 410 12.12 22.92 -12.29
N ARG A 411 11.14 22.55 -13.12
CA ARG A 411 10.40 23.45 -14.02
C ARG A 411 9.64 24.51 -13.23
N ASP A 412 8.97 24.09 -12.17
CA ASP A 412 8.11 24.96 -11.37
C ASP A 412 8.90 25.82 -10.38
N ASN A 413 10.23 25.63 -10.28
CA ASN A 413 11.13 26.36 -9.39
C ASN A 413 12.31 26.98 -10.19
N PRO A 414 12.17 28.20 -10.73
CA PRO A 414 13.23 28.86 -11.51
C PRO A 414 14.55 28.98 -10.74
N GLY A 415 15.67 28.77 -11.43
CA GLY A 415 17.01 28.77 -10.83
C GLY A 415 17.44 27.42 -10.24
N SER A 416 16.61 26.39 -10.42
CA SER A 416 16.93 24.99 -10.10
C SER A 416 18.24 24.51 -10.73
N GLN A 417 18.90 23.58 -10.05
CA GLN A 417 20.00 22.79 -10.59
C GLN A 417 19.51 21.34 -10.75
N VAL A 418 19.67 20.77 -11.94
CA VAL A 418 19.33 19.37 -12.23
C VAL A 418 20.63 18.59 -12.40
N PHE A 419 20.86 17.62 -11.52
CA PHE A 419 21.93 16.65 -11.61
C PHE A 419 21.34 15.33 -12.12
N THR A 420 21.77 14.86 -13.29
CA THR A 420 21.28 13.61 -13.86
C THR A 420 22.42 12.64 -14.15
N GLY A 421 22.24 11.40 -13.71
CA GLY A 421 23.21 10.31 -13.84
C GLY A 421 22.70 9.14 -14.66
N ALA A 422 23.56 8.58 -15.50
CA ALA A 422 23.30 7.34 -16.23
C ALA A 422 24.56 6.47 -16.33
N ARG A 423 24.41 5.21 -16.74
CA ARG A 423 25.58 4.33 -16.98
C ARG A 423 26.39 4.77 -18.19
N THR A 424 25.67 5.13 -19.27
CA THR A 424 26.21 5.51 -20.58
C THR A 424 25.38 6.67 -21.13
N ALA A 425 25.93 7.42 -22.08
CA ALA A 425 25.30 8.61 -22.66
C ALA A 425 23.98 8.32 -23.39
N GLU A 426 23.85 7.14 -24.01
CA GLU A 426 22.65 6.73 -24.77
C GLU A 426 21.40 6.56 -23.89
N ARG A 427 21.58 6.38 -22.57
CA ARG A 427 20.49 6.24 -21.61
C ARG A 427 19.97 7.57 -21.09
N LEU A 428 20.63 8.68 -21.43
CA LEU A 428 20.19 10.02 -21.06
C LEU A 428 19.07 10.45 -22.02
N TYR A 429 18.01 11.02 -21.46
CA TYR A 429 16.87 11.56 -22.20
C TYR A 429 16.47 12.91 -21.63
N TYR A 430 15.71 13.68 -22.41
CA TYR A 430 15.10 14.94 -21.97
C TYR A 430 16.09 16.05 -21.54
N LEU A 431 17.36 15.97 -21.96
CA LEU A 431 18.42 16.89 -21.52
C LEU A 431 18.21 18.32 -22.05
N ASN A 432 17.69 18.47 -23.26
CA ASN A 432 17.51 19.79 -23.86
C ASN A 432 16.36 20.54 -23.16
N GLU A 433 15.27 19.83 -22.94
CA GLU A 433 14.09 20.27 -22.21
C GLU A 433 14.44 20.63 -20.77
N CYS A 434 15.37 19.91 -20.14
CA CYS A 434 15.91 20.28 -18.82
C CYS A 434 16.74 21.56 -18.87
N ARG A 435 17.54 21.78 -19.92
CA ARG A 435 18.38 22.99 -20.09
C ARG A 435 17.54 24.25 -20.33
N ASP A 436 16.35 24.10 -20.89
CA ASP A 436 15.43 25.21 -21.10
C ASP A 436 14.85 25.76 -19.78
N ILE A 437 14.84 24.95 -18.71
CA ILE A 437 14.21 25.29 -17.43
C ILE A 437 15.20 25.44 -16.26
N ALA A 438 16.39 24.83 -16.36
CA ALA A 438 17.32 24.70 -15.24
C ALA A 438 18.78 24.61 -15.71
N SER A 439 19.71 24.81 -14.78
CA SER A 439 21.12 24.46 -15.01
C SER A 439 21.30 22.95 -14.90
N VAL A 440 21.77 22.29 -15.96
CA VAL A 440 21.87 20.82 -16.02
C VAL A 440 23.32 20.37 -15.89
N HIS A 441 23.54 19.44 -14.96
CA HIS A 441 24.80 18.78 -14.66
C HIS A 441 24.66 17.30 -14.99
N VAL A 442 25.49 16.79 -15.89
CA VAL A 442 25.40 15.42 -16.40
C VAL A 442 26.60 14.62 -15.94
N ALA A 443 26.36 13.40 -15.45
CA ALA A 443 27.40 12.42 -15.17
C ALA A 443 27.07 11.07 -15.82
N THR A 444 28.09 10.43 -16.38
CA THR A 444 28.00 9.05 -16.86
C THR A 444 29.07 8.19 -16.20
N ASP A 445 28.69 7.00 -15.73
CA ASP A 445 29.61 6.09 -15.05
C ASP A 445 30.84 5.75 -15.91
N ASP A 446 30.68 5.67 -17.24
CA ASP A 446 31.73 5.35 -18.21
C ASP A 446 32.41 6.58 -18.84
N GLY A 447 31.98 7.80 -18.48
CA GLY A 447 32.52 9.05 -19.03
C GLY A 447 32.12 9.37 -20.47
N THR A 448 31.13 8.68 -21.05
CA THR A 448 30.65 8.97 -22.41
C THR A 448 29.93 10.32 -22.56
N ALA A 449 29.42 10.91 -21.46
CA ALA A 449 28.91 12.28 -21.46
C ALA A 449 29.09 12.99 -20.11
N GLY A 450 29.49 14.27 -20.15
CA GLY A 450 29.61 15.09 -18.95
C GLY A 450 30.75 14.64 -18.02
N PHE A 451 30.47 14.55 -16.72
CA PHE A 451 31.40 14.06 -15.71
C PHE A 451 31.60 12.54 -15.81
N SER A 452 32.85 12.09 -15.75
CA SER A 452 33.20 10.66 -15.73
C SER A 452 33.14 10.13 -14.30
N GLY A 453 32.02 9.49 -13.95
CA GLY A 453 31.77 8.95 -12.62
C GLY A 453 30.32 9.09 -12.20
N ARG A 454 30.06 8.98 -10.91
CA ARG A 454 28.67 8.98 -10.39
C ARG A 454 28.13 10.40 -10.29
N VAL A 455 26.83 10.57 -10.53
CA VAL A 455 26.15 11.87 -10.34
C VAL A 455 26.29 12.44 -8.93
N THR A 456 26.44 11.58 -7.92
CA THR A 456 26.65 11.98 -6.52
C THR A 456 28.05 12.55 -6.27
N GLU A 457 29.05 12.11 -7.04
CA GLU A 457 30.41 12.66 -6.99
C GLU A 457 30.44 14.06 -7.61
N LEU A 458 29.80 14.22 -8.77
CA LEU A 458 29.60 15.52 -9.40
C LEU A 458 28.82 16.49 -8.50
N LEU A 459 27.77 16.00 -7.83
CA LEU A 459 27.02 16.77 -6.84
C LEU A 459 27.94 17.25 -5.70
N GLU A 460 28.79 16.37 -5.17
CA GLU A 460 29.71 16.73 -4.10
C GLU A 460 30.74 17.79 -4.55
N GLU A 461 31.27 17.67 -5.77
CA GLU A 461 32.14 18.70 -6.34
C GLU A 461 31.45 20.06 -6.43
N TYR A 462 30.20 20.09 -6.90
CA TYR A 462 29.41 21.32 -6.94
C TYR A 462 29.20 21.91 -5.54
N LEU A 463 28.74 21.12 -4.58
CA LEU A 463 28.43 21.59 -3.23
C LEU A 463 29.66 22.15 -2.50
N LYS A 464 30.86 21.61 -2.75
CA LYS A 464 32.13 22.14 -2.20
C LYS A 464 32.45 23.56 -2.66
N THR A 465 31.91 23.99 -3.80
CA THR A 465 32.15 25.34 -4.33
C THR A 465 31.24 26.40 -3.72
N LEU A 466 30.16 26.00 -3.04
CA LEU A 466 29.16 26.93 -2.52
C LEU A 466 29.54 27.47 -1.14
N PRO A 467 29.31 28.77 -0.87
CA PRO A 467 29.51 29.33 0.46
C PRO A 467 28.46 28.80 1.45
N SER A 468 28.81 28.73 2.73
CA SER A 468 27.94 28.17 3.79
C SER A 468 26.60 28.90 3.97
N ALA A 469 26.49 30.13 3.49
CA ALA A 469 25.21 30.86 3.48
C ALA A 469 24.24 30.24 2.46
N GLU A 470 24.70 29.97 1.24
CA GLU A 470 23.87 29.39 0.17
C GLU A 470 23.44 27.96 0.50
N LEU A 471 24.29 27.17 1.16
CA LEU A 471 23.95 25.79 1.56
C LEU A 471 22.71 25.70 2.45
N LYS A 472 22.41 26.74 3.24
CA LYS A 472 21.24 26.78 4.13
C LYS A 472 19.93 27.00 3.38
N ASP A 473 20.00 27.56 2.18
CA ASP A 473 18.84 27.88 1.34
C ASP A 473 18.57 26.80 0.29
N LEU A 474 19.38 25.73 0.26
CA LEU A 474 19.18 24.60 -0.66
C LEU A 474 18.07 23.67 -0.17
N VAL A 475 17.31 23.13 -1.12
CA VAL A 475 16.43 21.97 -0.89
C VAL A 475 16.71 20.93 -1.97
N PHE A 476 16.84 19.68 -1.55
CA PHE A 476 17.21 18.55 -2.39
C PHE A 476 15.99 17.68 -2.68
N TYR A 477 15.80 17.32 -3.95
CA TYR A 477 14.85 16.29 -4.37
C TYR A 477 15.60 15.19 -5.10
N ASN A 478 15.66 14.02 -4.48
CA ASN A 478 16.36 12.87 -5.02
C ASN A 478 15.35 11.86 -5.57
N CYS A 479 15.55 11.37 -6.79
CA CYS A 479 14.74 10.27 -7.32
C CYS A 479 15.54 9.36 -8.25
N GLY A 480 15.39 8.06 -8.05
CA GLY A 480 16.01 7.03 -8.88
C GLY A 480 16.28 5.75 -8.10
N PRO A 481 17.20 4.90 -8.58
CA PRO A 481 17.53 3.65 -7.90
C PRO A 481 17.94 3.87 -6.43
N GLU A 482 17.48 2.99 -5.53
CA GLU A 482 17.73 3.08 -4.09
C GLU A 482 19.23 3.33 -3.74
N PRO A 483 20.22 2.63 -4.35
CA PRO A 483 21.62 2.91 -4.06
C PRO A 483 22.07 4.33 -4.43
N MET A 484 21.51 4.91 -5.50
CA MET A 484 21.82 6.28 -5.92
C MET A 484 21.24 7.28 -4.94
N VAL A 485 19.97 7.10 -4.54
CA VAL A 485 19.31 7.97 -3.57
C VAL A 485 20.03 7.93 -2.22
N HIS A 486 20.41 6.76 -1.72
CA HIS A 486 21.20 6.63 -0.49
C HIS A 486 22.56 7.32 -0.58
N ALA A 487 23.26 7.20 -1.71
CA ALA A 487 24.52 7.89 -1.94
C ALA A 487 24.34 9.43 -2.01
N ALA A 488 23.27 9.91 -2.64
CA ALA A 488 22.94 11.33 -2.71
C ALA A 488 22.66 11.90 -1.31
N VAL A 489 21.81 11.23 -0.52
CA VAL A 489 21.51 11.60 0.87
C VAL A 489 22.78 11.61 1.73
N ALA A 490 23.67 10.63 1.57
CA ALA A 490 24.93 10.56 2.31
C ALA A 490 25.87 11.75 1.99
N VAL A 491 25.91 12.20 0.73
CA VAL A 491 26.63 13.43 0.34
C VAL A 491 25.94 14.65 0.95
N GLN A 492 24.63 14.78 0.77
CA GLN A 492 23.86 15.95 1.19
C GLN A 492 23.88 16.18 2.70
N ASN A 493 23.84 15.12 3.51
CA ASN A 493 23.95 15.20 4.98
C ASN A 493 25.27 15.83 5.47
N ARG A 494 26.31 15.92 4.63
CA ARG A 494 27.56 16.63 4.96
C ARG A 494 27.43 18.15 4.82
N TYR A 495 26.46 18.63 4.04
CA TYR A 495 26.31 20.03 3.64
C TYR A 495 24.96 20.65 4.04
N ALA A 496 23.96 19.83 4.38
CA ALA A 496 22.60 20.25 4.65
C ALA A 496 21.97 19.48 5.81
N GLN A 497 20.89 20.04 6.36
CA GLN A 497 20.10 19.45 7.43
C GLN A 497 19.05 18.46 6.88
N PRO A 498 18.60 17.47 7.66
CA PRO A 498 17.64 16.47 7.20
C PRO A 498 16.34 17.05 6.61
N HIS A 499 15.86 18.19 7.13
CA HIS A 499 14.64 18.83 6.65
C HIS A 499 14.77 19.51 5.27
N GLN A 500 16.00 19.59 4.74
CA GLN A 500 16.28 20.11 3.39
C GLN A 500 16.31 18.98 2.36
N ILE A 501 16.22 17.71 2.76
CA ILE A 501 16.48 16.56 1.88
C ILE A 501 15.20 15.75 1.73
N PHE A 502 14.70 15.66 0.50
CA PHE A 502 13.52 14.87 0.16
C PHE A 502 13.89 13.81 -0.86
N SER A 503 13.45 12.59 -0.62
CA SER A 503 13.84 11.44 -1.44
C SER A 503 12.62 10.63 -1.83
N ALA A 504 12.53 10.31 -3.11
CA ALA A 504 11.61 9.34 -3.68
C ALA A 504 12.40 8.10 -4.10
N ILE A 505 12.20 7.02 -3.34
CA ILE A 505 12.73 5.68 -3.64
C ILE A 505 11.59 4.86 -4.21
N ASP A 506 11.85 4.10 -5.28
CA ASP A 506 10.85 3.24 -5.92
C ASP A 506 10.46 2.05 -5.03
N TYR A 507 9.56 2.27 -4.06
CA TYR A 507 8.89 1.20 -3.34
C TYR A 507 7.69 0.67 -4.14
N LEU A 508 7.41 -0.63 -3.99
CA LEU A 508 6.35 -1.32 -4.72
C LEU A 508 4.96 -0.74 -4.39
N THR A 509 4.43 0.06 -5.31
CA THR A 509 3.10 0.67 -5.19
C THR A 509 2.06 -0.15 -5.96
N LYS A 510 1.13 -0.76 -5.23
CA LYS A 510 0.10 -1.65 -5.81
C LYS A 510 -1.27 -1.01 -5.99
N CYS A 511 -1.83 -0.42 -4.92
CA CYS A 511 -3.21 0.08 -4.95
C CYS A 511 -3.33 1.55 -5.39
N GLY A 512 -2.29 2.36 -5.15
CA GLY A 512 -2.31 3.81 -5.37
C GLY A 512 -3.06 4.62 -4.30
N VAL A 513 -3.77 3.97 -3.39
CA VAL A 513 -4.73 4.62 -2.47
C VAL A 513 -4.49 4.27 -0.99
N GLY A 514 -3.28 3.86 -0.64
CA GLY A 514 -2.82 3.62 0.73
C GLY A 514 -3.35 2.35 1.40
N ILE A 515 -4.39 1.71 0.84
CA ILE A 515 -5.12 0.65 1.51
C ILE A 515 -4.34 -0.66 1.64
N CYS A 516 -3.39 -0.96 0.75
CA CYS A 516 -2.60 -2.17 0.89
C CYS A 516 -1.44 -2.01 1.88
N GLY A 517 -0.79 -0.85 1.96
CA GLY A 517 0.43 -0.67 2.77
C GLY A 517 1.70 -1.29 2.18
N ALA A 518 1.66 -1.81 0.95
CA ALA A 518 2.84 -2.44 0.32
C ALA A 518 3.96 -1.44 -0.01
N CYS A 519 3.63 -0.16 -0.21
CA CYS A 519 4.59 0.92 -0.44
C CYS A 519 5.04 1.58 0.87
N ALA A 520 5.02 0.84 1.98
CA ALA A 520 5.47 1.35 3.27
C ALA A 520 6.99 1.56 3.27
N THR A 521 7.43 2.74 3.70
CA THR A 521 8.82 3.08 3.95
C THR A 521 9.30 2.42 5.26
N PRO A 522 10.62 2.46 5.56
CA PRO A 522 11.16 1.92 6.80
C PRO A 522 10.55 2.50 8.09
N ASP A 523 10.08 3.76 8.06
CA ASP A 523 9.37 4.43 9.17
C ASP A 523 7.84 4.29 9.12
N GLY A 524 7.32 3.48 8.19
CA GLY A 524 5.91 3.09 8.10
C GLY A 524 5.01 4.07 7.33
N GLN A 525 5.55 5.15 6.77
CA GLN A 525 4.81 6.03 5.86
C GLN A 525 4.53 5.31 4.52
N ARG A 526 3.46 5.68 3.82
CA ARG A 526 3.01 5.01 2.59
C ARG A 526 3.10 5.98 1.41
N LEU A 527 4.04 5.74 0.49
CA LEU A 527 4.31 6.67 -0.63
C LEU A 527 3.07 7.12 -1.40
N CYS A 528 2.13 6.20 -1.67
CA CYS A 528 0.96 6.50 -2.50
C CYS A 528 -0.05 7.47 -1.87
N VAL A 529 0.02 7.73 -0.57
CA VAL A 529 -0.87 8.67 0.14
C VAL A 529 -0.11 9.73 0.93
N ASP A 530 1.05 9.41 1.49
CA ASP A 530 1.93 10.36 2.18
C ASP A 530 2.82 11.15 1.22
N GLY A 531 2.90 10.73 -0.05
CA GLY A 531 3.73 11.31 -1.09
C GLY A 531 5.05 10.56 -1.29
N PRO A 532 5.60 10.55 -2.51
CA PRO A 532 6.84 9.86 -2.81
C PRO A 532 8.06 10.62 -2.26
N PHE A 533 8.02 11.95 -2.19
CA PHE A 533 9.13 12.77 -1.70
C PHE A 533 9.02 12.99 -0.18
N LEU A 534 9.55 12.04 0.58
CA LEU A 534 9.55 12.07 2.03
C LEU A 534 10.92 12.51 2.56
N ASN A 535 10.92 13.11 3.76
CA ASN A 535 12.17 13.34 4.47
C ASN A 535 12.81 11.99 4.82
N PRO A 536 14.14 11.90 4.84
CA PRO A 536 14.81 10.69 5.32
C PRO A 536 14.37 10.40 6.76
N PRO A 537 14.19 9.11 7.13
CA PRO A 537 13.79 8.74 8.48
C PRO A 537 14.69 9.41 9.51
N LYS A 538 14.11 9.86 10.63
CA LYS A 538 14.89 10.29 11.79
C LYS A 538 15.63 9.07 12.32
N THR A 539 16.89 8.94 11.92
CA THR A 539 17.87 7.91 12.34
C THR A 539 17.48 6.47 12.00
N ALA A 540 18.02 5.94 10.91
CA ALA A 540 18.75 4.69 11.06
C ALA A 540 20.14 5.10 11.58
N SER A 541 20.43 4.82 12.85
CA SER A 541 21.83 4.65 13.22
C SER A 541 22.42 3.66 12.22
N THR A 542 23.43 4.09 11.48
CA THR A 542 24.20 3.29 10.52
C THR A 542 24.45 1.89 11.09
N PRO A 543 24.35 0.80 10.30
CA PRO A 543 24.60 -0.56 10.78
C PRO A 543 25.94 -0.71 11.51
#